data_AF-A0A2V7T3S9-F1
#
_entry.id   AF-A0A2V7T3S9-F1
#
_cell.length_a   1.000
_cell.length_b   1.000
_cell.length_c   1.000
_cell.angle_alpha   90.00
_cell.angle_beta   90.00
_cell.angle_gamma   90.00
#
_symmetry.space_group_name_H-M   'P 1'
#
loop_
_entity.id
_entity.type
_entity.pdbx_description
1 polymer ?
#
loop_
_entity_poly.entity_id
_entity_poly.type
_entity_poly.pdbx_seq_one_letter_code
_entity_poly.pdbx_strand_id
1 'polypeptide(L)'
;MLALLATAIAMASLTWLLGWWGIVIAALVAGTLLRRRGAPWLVALSAIVAWGALLAVDSFGGRFAALATSIAGVMRVPVPALLIVTLLFGALLAWSAAVVGDEIGRRVRSTPPSA
;
A
#
# COMPACT_ATOMS: atom_id res chain seq x y z
N MET A 1 -6.57 13.05 -9.18
CA MET A 1 -7.46 11.91 -8.89
C MET A 1 -7.20 10.67 -9.73
N LEU A 2 -7.14 10.78 -11.07
CA LEU A 2 -6.99 9.61 -11.95
C LEU A 2 -5.73 8.75 -11.66
N ALA A 3 -4.59 9.40 -11.43
CA ALA A 3 -3.36 8.71 -11.02
C ALA A 3 -3.49 7.97 -9.68
N LEU A 4 -4.21 8.55 -8.71
CA LEU A 4 -4.40 7.93 -7.39
C LEU A 4 -5.26 6.67 -7.50
N LEU A 5 -6.37 6.74 -8.23
CA LEU A 5 -7.24 5.60 -8.50
C LEU A 5 -6.52 4.50 -9.29
N ALA A 6 -5.78 4.85 -10.34
CA ALA A 6 -5.01 3.88 -11.11
C ALA A 6 -3.95 3.17 -10.25
N THR A 7 -3.26 3.91 -9.38
CA THR A 7 -2.26 3.33 -8.46
C THR A 7 -2.93 2.45 -7.41
N ALA A 8 -4.07 2.87 -6.86
CA ALA A 8 -4.85 2.09 -5.90
C ALA A 8 -5.38 0.79 -6.51
N ILE A 9 -5.88 0.83 -7.74
CA ILE A 9 -6.33 -0.36 -8.48
C ILE A 9 -5.14 -1.28 -8.74
N ALA A 10 -4.01 -0.76 -9.23
CA ALA A 10 -2.80 -1.57 -9.46
C ALA A 10 -2.32 -2.24 -8.16
N MET A 11 -2.31 -1.51 -7.05
CA MET A 11 -1.98 -2.03 -5.72
C MET A 11 -2.94 -3.11 -5.27
N ALA A 12 -4.26 -2.90 -5.40
CA ALA A 12 -5.26 -3.87 -5.02
C ALA A 12 -5.14 -5.16 -5.85
N SER A 13 -4.99 -5.03 -7.17
CA SER A 13 -4.79 -6.17 -8.08
C SER A 13 -3.52 -6.93 -7.76
N LEU A 14 -2.39 -6.25 -7.59
CA LEU A 14 -1.12 -6.90 -7.22
C LEU A 14 -1.21 -7.56 -5.85
N THR A 15 -1.94 -6.97 -4.90
CA THR A 15 -2.13 -7.56 -3.57
C THR A 15 -2.96 -8.84 -3.64
N TRP A 16 -3.90 -8.91 -4.59
CA TRP A 16 -4.68 -10.12 -4.86
C TRP A 16 -3.84 -11.23 -5.52
N LEU A 17 -2.92 -10.87 -6.43
CA LEU A 17 -2.06 -11.80 -7.16
C LEU A 17 -0.82 -12.26 -6.40
N LEU A 18 -0.16 -11.37 -5.64
CA LEU A 18 1.10 -11.62 -4.94
C LEU A 18 0.95 -11.64 -3.41
N GLY A 19 -0.28 -11.57 -2.90
CA GLY A 19 -0.54 -11.41 -1.48
C GLY A 19 -0.03 -10.08 -0.94
N TRP A 20 0.39 -10.05 0.33
CA TRP A 20 0.85 -8.83 1.03
C TRP A 20 2.00 -8.07 0.32
N TRP A 21 2.80 -8.72 -0.53
CA TRP A 21 3.94 -8.12 -1.23
C TRP A 21 3.53 -7.22 -2.39
N GLY A 22 2.31 -7.40 -2.91
CA GLY A 22 1.81 -6.66 -4.05
C GLY A 22 1.88 -5.15 -3.85
N ILE A 23 1.64 -4.67 -2.62
CA ILE A 23 1.67 -3.25 -2.31
C ILE A 23 3.07 -2.66 -2.29
N VAL A 24 4.07 -3.43 -1.86
CA VAL A 24 5.47 -2.99 -1.85
C VAL A 24 5.95 -2.81 -3.27
N ILE A 25 5.69 -3.80 -4.13
CA ILE A 25 6.09 -3.78 -5.54
C ILE A 25 5.40 -2.63 -6.26
N ALA A 26 4.08 -2.49 -6.11
CA ALA A 26 3.32 -1.42 -6.73
C ALA A 26 3.76 -0.04 -6.22
N ALA A 27 4.04 0.12 -4.91
CA ALA A 27 4.54 1.38 -4.35
C ALA A 27 5.92 1.73 -4.87
N LEU A 28 6.81 0.75 -4.99
CA LEU A 28 8.16 0.94 -5.50
C LEU A 28 8.15 1.36 -6.98
N VAL A 29 7.33 0.69 -7.79
CA VAL A 29 7.11 1.02 -9.21
C VAL A 29 6.44 2.39 -9.36
N ALA A 30 5.44 2.70 -8.53
CA ALA A 30 4.83 4.02 -8.51
C ALA A 30 5.83 5.11 -8.12
N GLY A 31 6.70 4.86 -7.14
CA GLY A 31 7.76 5.77 -6.71
C GLY A 31 8.81 6.04 -7.79
N THR A 32 9.18 5.03 -8.59
CA THR A 32 10.12 5.22 -9.71
C THR A 32 9.51 6.00 -10.88
N LEU A 33 8.20 5.81 -11.15
CA LEU A 33 7.47 6.38 -12.29
C LEU A 33 6.88 7.78 -12.02
N LEU A 34 6.33 8.04 -10.83
CA LEU A 34 5.67 9.32 -10.51
C LEU A 34 6.71 10.40 -10.14
N ARG A 35 7.11 11.20 -11.13
CA ARG A 35 8.07 12.32 -10.98
C ARG A 35 7.50 13.60 -10.34
N ARG A 36 6.36 13.56 -9.64
CA ARG A 36 5.69 14.78 -9.12
C ARG A 36 6.09 15.09 -7.69
N ARG A 37 6.36 16.37 -7.39
CA ARG A 37 6.45 16.86 -5.99
C ARG A 37 5.17 16.46 -5.24
N GLY A 38 5.31 15.70 -4.15
CA GLY A 38 4.20 15.15 -3.37
C GLY A 38 3.71 13.75 -3.78
N ALA A 39 4.37 13.08 -4.74
CA ALA A 39 4.09 11.69 -5.11
C ALA A 39 4.04 10.68 -3.94
N PRO A 40 4.96 10.69 -2.94
CA PRO A 40 4.92 9.69 -1.87
C PRO A 40 3.64 9.76 -1.02
N TRP A 41 3.08 10.96 -0.82
CA TRP A 41 1.80 11.13 -0.13
C TRP A 41 0.63 10.57 -0.92
N LEU A 42 0.62 10.77 -2.23
CA LEU A 42 -0.40 10.17 -3.11
C LEU A 42 -0.32 8.64 -3.11
N VAL A 43 0.89 8.07 -3.04
CA VAL A 43 1.11 6.61 -2.97
C VAL A 43 0.63 6.06 -1.63
N ALA A 44 0.89 6.73 -0.50
CA ALA A 44 0.36 6.32 0.79
C ALA A 44 -1.18 6.39 0.84
N LEU A 45 -1.78 7.44 0.28
CA LEU A 45 -3.23 7.58 0.23
C LEU A 45 -3.88 6.50 -0.65
N SER A 46 -3.24 6.15 -1.77
CA SER A 46 -3.71 5.06 -2.63
C SER A 46 -3.55 3.69 -1.99
N ALA A 47 -2.52 3.48 -1.15
CA ALA A 47 -2.39 2.27 -0.35
C ALA A 47 -3.50 2.12 0.70
N ILE A 48 -3.87 3.21 1.39
CA ILE A 48 -5.02 3.22 2.33
C ILE A 48 -6.31 2.85 1.61
N VAL A 49 -6.55 3.45 0.43
CA VAL A 49 -7.75 3.16 -0.37
C VAL A 49 -7.75 1.70 -0.87
N ALA A 50 -6.61 1.19 -1.34
CA ALA A 50 -6.49 -0.19 -1.81
C ALA A 50 -6.75 -1.21 -0.68
N TRP A 51 -6.12 -1.04 0.48
CA TRP A 51 -6.36 -1.92 1.64
C TRP A 51 -7.78 -1.77 2.19
N GLY A 52 -8.30 -0.55 2.28
CA GLY A 52 -9.67 -0.30 2.70
C GLY A 52 -10.68 -1.02 1.80
N ALA A 53 -10.47 -1.00 0.48
CA ALA A 53 -11.30 -1.72 -0.47
C ALA A 53 -11.18 -3.24 -0.34
N LEU A 54 -9.95 -3.76 -0.19
CA LEU A 54 -9.70 -5.20 0.04
C LEU A 54 -10.36 -5.70 1.33
N LEU A 55 -10.21 -4.95 2.42
CA LEU A 55 -10.84 -5.24 3.71
C LEU A 55 -12.37 -5.16 3.62
N ALA A 56 -12.91 -4.16 2.91
CA ALA A 56 -14.34 -4.04 2.68
C ALA A 56 -14.89 -5.25 1.91
N VAL A 57 -14.19 -5.70 0.85
CA VAL A 57 -14.55 -6.90 0.09
C VAL A 57 -14.48 -8.15 0.97
N ASP A 58 -13.43 -8.30 1.79
CA ASP A 58 -13.28 -9.46 2.68
C ASP A 58 -14.31 -9.47 3.82
N SER A 59 -14.76 -8.30 4.27
CA SER A 59 -15.83 -8.20 5.27
C SER A 59 -17.19 -8.70 4.79
N PHE A 60 -17.46 -8.75 3.47
CA PHE A 60 -18.65 -9.43 2.94
C PHE A 60 -18.60 -10.95 3.13
N GLY A 61 -17.41 -11.54 3.31
CA GLY A 61 -17.22 -12.97 3.55
C GLY A 61 -17.34 -13.40 5.01
N GLY A 62 -17.45 -12.47 5.96
CA GLY A 62 -17.62 -12.74 7.41
C GLY A 62 -16.42 -13.36 8.14
N ARG A 63 -15.51 -14.03 7.42
CA ARG A 63 -14.30 -14.68 7.98
C ARG A 63 -13.34 -13.68 8.61
N PHE A 64 -13.19 -12.49 8.01
CA PHE A 64 -12.38 -11.41 8.55
C PHE A 64 -12.87 -10.95 9.93
N ALA A 65 -14.18 -10.74 10.05
CA ALA A 65 -14.79 -10.29 11.30
C ALA A 65 -14.58 -11.32 12.42
N ALA A 66 -14.75 -12.62 12.12
CA ALA A 66 -14.49 -13.69 13.08
C ALA A 66 -13.02 -13.72 13.53
N LEU A 67 -12.08 -13.60 12.60
CA LEU A 67 -10.65 -13.59 12.89
C LEU A 67 -10.25 -12.35 13.70
N ALA A 68 -10.73 -11.18 13.30
CA ALA A 68 -10.47 -9.92 13.98
C ALA A 68 -11.03 -9.91 15.40
N THR A 69 -12.22 -10.49 15.61
CA THR A 69 -12.82 -10.62 16.96
C THR A 69 -12.02 -11.57 17.85
N SER A 70 -11.52 -12.67 17.30
CA SER A 70 -10.66 -13.62 18.03
C SER A 70 -9.34 -12.95 18.47
N ILE A 71 -8.65 -12.27 17.54
CA ILE A 71 -7.40 -11.58 17.82
C ILE A 71 -7.61 -10.40 18.79
N ALA A 72 -8.67 -9.62 18.60
CA ALA A 72 -9.07 -8.54 19.50
C ALA A 72 -9.35 -9.06 20.93
N GLY A 73 -10.02 -10.21 21.03
CA GLY A 73 -10.30 -10.87 22.31
C GLY A 73 -9.03 -11.29 23.05
N VAL A 74 -8.03 -11.83 22.33
CA VAL A 74 -6.74 -12.22 22.91
C VAL A 74 -5.91 -11.01 23.33
N MET A 75 -5.80 -9.99 22.46
CA MET A 75 -5.00 -8.79 22.74
C MET A 75 -5.72 -7.76 23.62
N ARG A 76 -6.99 -8.00 23.98
CA ARG A 76 -7.84 -7.06 24.75
C ARG A 76 -7.90 -5.65 24.15
N VAL A 77 -7.88 -5.56 22.82
CA VAL A 77 -7.97 -4.28 22.09
C VAL A 77 -9.25 -4.25 21.25
N PRO A 78 -9.85 -3.07 21.05
CA PRO A 78 -11.04 -2.95 20.22
C PRO A 78 -10.72 -3.27 18.76
N VAL A 79 -11.61 -4.02 18.09
CA VAL A 79 -11.50 -4.38 16.65
C VAL A 79 -11.16 -3.18 15.73
N PRO A 80 -11.75 -1.98 15.91
CA PRO A 80 -11.36 -0.81 15.12
C PRO A 80 -9.87 -0.45 15.22
N ALA A 81 -9.23 -0.66 16.38
CA ALA A 81 -7.81 -0.37 16.54
C ALA A 81 -6.93 -1.29 15.68
N LEU A 82 -7.30 -2.58 15.56
CA LEU A 82 -6.63 -3.51 14.65
C LEU A 82 -6.71 -3.04 13.20
N LEU A 83 -7.90 -2.62 12.75
CA LEU A 83 -8.09 -2.07 11.41
C LEU A 83 -7.26 -0.81 11.17
N ILE A 84 -7.25 0.12 12.13
CA ILE A 84 -6.48 1.36 12.04
C ILE A 84 -4.99 1.06 11.93
N VAL A 85 -4.45 0.20 12.81
CA VAL A 85 -3.03 -0.20 12.79
C VAL A 85 -2.68 -0.88 11.47
N THR A 86 -3.56 -1.73 10.96
CA THR A 86 -3.37 -2.44 9.71
C THR A 86 -3.29 -1.47 8.51
N LEU A 87 -4.19 -0.49 8.45
CA LEU A 87 -4.18 0.55 7.43
C LEU A 87 -2.96 1.46 7.54
N LEU A 88 -2.59 1.86 8.77
CA LEU A 88 -1.37 2.64 9.04
C LEU A 88 -0.12 1.89 8.61
N PHE A 89 -0.03 0.61 8.92
CA PHE A 89 1.08 -0.24 8.50
C PHE A 89 1.20 -0.29 6.98
N GLY A 90 0.09 -0.56 6.27
CA GLY A 90 0.07 -0.56 4.80
C GLY A 90 0.48 0.79 4.21
N ALA A 91 0.01 1.89 4.80
CA ALA A 91 0.35 3.25 4.37
C ALA A 91 1.84 3.57 4.57
N LEU A 92 2.41 3.24 5.74
CA LEU A 92 3.82 3.45 6.06
C LEU A 92 4.73 2.60 5.19
N LEU A 93 4.34 1.35 4.93
CA LEU A 93 5.08 0.44 4.06
C LEU A 93 5.11 0.95 2.62
N ALA A 94 3.95 1.37 2.09
CA ALA A 94 3.85 1.95 0.76
C ALA A 94 4.62 3.28 0.65
N TRP A 95 4.56 4.13 1.68
CA TRP A 95 5.35 5.36 1.73
C TRP A 95 6.85 5.06 1.64
N SER A 96 7.33 4.12 2.46
CA SER A 96 8.74 3.74 2.53
C SER A 96 9.23 3.18 1.18
N ALA A 97 8.44 2.29 0.57
CA ALA A 97 8.73 1.73 -0.75
C ALA A 97 8.74 2.79 -1.86
N ALA A 98 7.81 3.76 -1.81
CA ALA A 98 7.76 4.86 -2.77
C ALA A 98 8.98 5.78 -2.66
N VAL A 99 9.43 6.09 -1.43
CA VAL A 99 10.64 6.88 -1.20
C VAL A 99 11.87 6.17 -1.75
N VAL A 100 12.00 4.86 -1.49
CA VAL A 100 13.08 4.04 -2.03
C VAL A 100 13.02 4.00 -3.56
N GLY A 101 11.84 3.83 -4.14
CA GLY A 101 11.63 3.86 -5.59
C GLY A 101 12.04 5.18 -6.23
N ASP A 102 11.70 6.32 -5.63
CA ASP A 102 12.11 7.63 -6.14
C ASP A 102 13.64 7.80 -6.11
N GLU A 103 14.30 7.38 -5.03
CA GLU A 103 15.75 7.41 -4.91
C GLU A 103 16.44 6.52 -5.96
N ILE A 104 15.96 5.28 -6.15
CA ILE A 104 16.46 4.37 -7.19
C ILE A 104 16.31 5.02 -8.57
N GLY A 105 15.13 5.58 -8.86
CA GLY A 105 14.87 6.26 -10.12
C GLY A 105 15.83 7.45 -10.34
N ARG A 106 16.12 8.24 -9.30
CA ARG A 106 17.09 9.33 -9.39
C ARG A 106 18.50 8.81 -9.68
N ARG A 107 18.95 7.75 -8.99
CA ARG A 107 20.29 7.18 -9.18
C ARG A 107 20.53 6.62 -10.57
N VAL A 108 19.58 5.84 -11.10
CA VAL A 108 19.67 5.26 -12.45
C VAL A 108 19.86 6.34 -13.52
N ARG A 109 19.30 7.53 -13.29
CA ARG A 109 19.40 8.67 -14.22
C ARG A 109 20.68 9.49 -14.04
N SER A 110 21.30 9.47 -12.86
CA SER A 110 22.56 10.17 -12.60
C SER A 110 23.79 9.43 -13.12
N THR A 111 23.65 8.16 -13.50
CA THR A 111 24.72 7.40 -14.17
C THR A 111 24.65 7.71 -15.68
N PRO A 112 25.53 8.56 -16.24
CA PRO A 112 25.61 8.69 -17.70
C PRO A 112 25.98 7.33 -18.31
N PRO A 113 25.48 7.00 -19.51
CA PRO A 113 25.91 5.80 -20.20
C PRO A 113 27.42 5.90 -20.40
N SER A 114 28.17 4.98 -19.78
CA SER A 114 29.60 4.82 -20.06
C SER A 114 29.73 4.43 -21.53
N ALA A 115 30.17 5.40 -22.34
CA ALA A 115 30.56 5.23 -23.74
C ALA A 115 31.87 4.44 -23.85
#